data_AF-A0A9Q8W8E9-F1
#
_entry.id   AF-A0A9Q8W8E9-F1
#
_cell.length_a   1.000
_cell.length_b   1.000
_cell.length_c   1.000
_cell.angle_alpha   90.00
_cell.angle_beta   90.00
_cell.angle_gamma   90.00
#
_symmetry.space_group_name_H-M   'P 1'
#
loop_
_entity.id
_entity.type
_entity.pdbx_description
1 polymer ?
#
loop_
_entity_poly.entity_id
_entity_poly.type
_entity_poly.pdbx_seq_one_letter_code
_entity_poly.pdbx_strand_id
1 'polypeptide(L)'
;MDAITQAILNRSKLEVEHIKISQPTADTFVMGIVSRVTGTGPMGATMAPMTVDMMFNGGCFGKLDLPEVKTKSGGTEVVVKDQLIKILDRNAFMAFVKAIMCDESLVLRLDNGDCTIKALGLSAKVKYAKDVPIVGMGGPKIAQVNSAERGGGFVNTMKVYNPSPLEINHGISKFELRSESGEVLAELEGDLTIVKGDFESTLQGTLKKGAKASDKARMVGTGTKEANWCNDTIKFINCQFSVSPQFAQML
;
A
#
# COMPACT_ATOMS: atom_id res chain seq x y z
N MET A 1 8.08 -29.09 24.26
CA MET A 1 8.70 -27.80 23.90
C MET A 1 7.92 -27.13 22.79
N ASP A 2 7.66 -27.85 21.70
CA ASP A 2 6.93 -27.37 20.53
C ASP A 2 5.60 -26.70 20.87
N ALA A 3 4.77 -27.29 21.75
CA ALA A 3 3.50 -26.67 22.17
C ALA A 3 3.67 -25.31 22.89
N ILE A 4 4.73 -25.14 23.70
CA ILE A 4 5.01 -23.88 24.40
C ILE A 4 5.54 -22.85 23.40
N THR A 5 6.48 -23.24 22.54
CA THR A 5 7.02 -22.37 21.49
C THR A 5 5.92 -21.93 20.52
N GLN A 6 5.03 -22.85 20.14
CA GLN A 6 3.85 -22.56 19.32
C GLN A 6 2.91 -21.57 20.02
N ALA A 7 2.64 -21.76 21.31
CA ALA A 7 1.79 -20.83 22.08
C ALA A 7 2.39 -19.43 22.16
N ILE A 8 3.71 -19.30 22.34
CA ILE A 8 4.42 -18.02 22.29
C ILE A 8 4.35 -17.40 20.90
N LEU A 9 4.60 -18.17 19.84
CA LEU A 9 4.51 -17.70 18.45
C LEU A 9 3.10 -17.19 18.12
N ASN A 10 2.07 -17.91 18.54
CA ASN A 10 0.68 -17.52 18.29
C ASN A 10 0.36 -16.19 19.00
N ARG A 11 0.85 -16.00 20.22
CA ARG A 11 0.61 -14.80 21.05
C ARG A 11 1.52 -13.61 20.76
N SER A 12 2.61 -13.81 20.02
CA SER A 12 3.49 -12.70 19.60
C SER A 12 2.71 -11.70 18.74
N LYS A 13 3.24 -10.49 18.58
CA LYS A 13 2.67 -9.48 17.69
C LYS A 13 3.64 -9.17 16.57
N LEU A 14 3.11 -8.99 15.37
CA LEU A 14 3.82 -8.50 14.20
C LEU A 14 3.16 -7.19 13.78
N GLU A 15 3.88 -6.10 13.89
CA GLU A 15 3.43 -4.75 13.54
C GLU A 15 4.20 -4.30 12.31
N VAL A 16 3.49 -3.87 11.27
CA VAL A 16 4.11 -3.40 10.02
C VAL A 16 4.40 -1.92 10.14
N GLU A 17 5.66 -1.55 9.97
CA GLU A 17 6.10 -0.15 10.06
C GLU A 17 6.16 0.50 8.68
N HIS A 18 6.51 -0.29 7.66
CA HIS A 18 6.65 0.13 6.26
C HIS A 18 6.43 -1.02 5.29
N ILE A 19 5.71 -0.76 4.19
CA ILE A 19 5.59 -1.63 3.03
C ILE A 19 5.92 -0.80 1.81
N LYS A 20 6.84 -1.26 0.97
CA LYS A 20 7.16 -0.62 -0.31
C LYS A 20 6.85 -1.57 -1.45
N ILE A 21 5.99 -1.15 -2.37
CA ILE A 21 5.68 -1.87 -3.61
C ILE A 21 6.19 -1.05 -4.79
N SER A 22 6.98 -1.69 -5.64
CA SER A 22 7.60 -1.05 -6.80
C SER A 22 7.73 -2.01 -7.98
N GLN A 23 8.13 -1.49 -9.14
CA GLN A 23 8.33 -2.26 -10.37
C GLN A 23 7.13 -3.17 -10.72
N PRO A 24 5.89 -2.63 -10.75
CA PRO A 24 4.71 -3.40 -11.09
C PRO A 24 4.75 -3.91 -12.53
N THR A 25 4.45 -5.19 -12.73
CA THR A 25 4.16 -5.79 -14.05
C THR A 25 2.71 -6.26 -14.11
N ALA A 26 2.30 -7.04 -15.11
CA ALA A 26 0.97 -7.66 -15.10
C ALA A 26 0.81 -8.67 -13.95
N ASP A 27 1.87 -9.42 -13.64
CA ASP A 27 1.82 -10.64 -12.81
C ASP A 27 2.85 -10.65 -11.67
N THR A 28 3.65 -9.59 -11.52
CA THR A 28 4.68 -9.47 -10.49
C THR A 28 4.82 -8.04 -9.96
N PHE A 29 5.49 -7.92 -8.82
CA PHE A 29 5.97 -6.65 -8.27
C PHE A 29 7.16 -6.90 -7.33
N VAL A 30 7.94 -5.87 -7.04
CA VAL A 30 8.99 -5.91 -6.01
C VAL A 30 8.42 -5.36 -4.70
N MET A 31 8.59 -6.12 -3.62
CA MET A 31 8.10 -5.77 -2.29
C MET A 31 9.23 -5.70 -1.26
N GLY A 32 9.25 -4.60 -0.50
CA GLY A 32 10.00 -4.48 0.75
C GLY A 32 9.05 -4.35 1.94
N ILE A 33 9.39 -4.94 3.08
CA ILE A 33 8.63 -4.82 4.33
C ILE A 33 9.60 -4.56 5.49
N VAL A 34 9.30 -3.55 6.29
CA VAL A 34 9.88 -3.35 7.61
C VAL A 34 8.78 -3.57 8.64
N SER A 35 9.07 -4.42 9.61
CA SER A 35 8.11 -4.79 10.65
C SER A 35 8.81 -4.98 11.98
N ARG A 36 8.04 -4.92 13.06
CA ARG A 36 8.51 -5.14 14.41
C ARG A 36 7.74 -6.29 15.04
N VAL A 37 8.49 -7.25 15.56
CA VAL A 37 7.95 -8.40 16.28
C VAL A 37 8.14 -8.19 17.78
N THR A 38 7.07 -8.35 18.56
CA THR A 38 7.09 -8.26 20.03
C THR A 38 6.37 -9.45 20.67
N GLY A 39 6.51 -9.62 22.00
CA GLY A 39 5.84 -10.71 22.72
C GLY A 39 6.40 -12.10 22.41
N THR A 40 7.69 -12.20 22.03
CA THR A 40 8.38 -13.44 21.66
C THR A 40 8.94 -14.20 22.86
N GLY A 41 8.50 -13.85 24.07
CA GLY A 41 8.97 -14.41 25.33
C GLY A 41 10.16 -13.68 25.94
N PRO A 42 10.57 -14.04 27.16
CA PRO A 42 11.66 -13.38 27.88
C PRO A 42 13.05 -13.76 27.37
N MET A 43 13.17 -14.88 26.65
CA MET A 43 14.43 -15.40 26.14
C MET A 43 14.60 -15.09 24.66
N GLY A 44 15.81 -14.73 24.26
CA GLY A 44 16.14 -14.61 22.83
C GLY A 44 16.08 -15.97 22.14
N ALA A 45 15.54 -15.98 20.92
CA ALA A 45 15.40 -17.16 20.09
C ALA A 45 15.75 -16.83 18.64
N THR A 46 16.18 -17.83 17.88
CA THR A 46 16.43 -17.73 16.45
C THR A 46 15.35 -18.48 15.70
N MET A 47 14.55 -17.75 14.92
CA MET A 47 13.60 -18.30 13.96
C MET A 47 14.32 -18.52 12.63
N ALA A 48 14.32 -19.76 12.14
CA ALA A 48 14.90 -20.07 10.83
C ALA A 48 14.18 -19.33 9.69
N PRO A 49 14.86 -19.03 8.57
CA PRO A 49 14.19 -18.49 7.40
C PRO A 49 13.14 -19.47 6.85
N MET A 50 12.08 -18.94 6.27
CA MET A 50 10.97 -19.73 5.72
C MET A 50 10.23 -18.95 4.64
N THR A 51 9.48 -19.66 3.81
CA THR A 51 8.49 -19.05 2.90
C THR A 51 7.10 -19.15 3.52
N VAL A 52 6.35 -18.06 3.46
CA VAL A 52 4.94 -18.02 3.89
C VAL A 52 4.04 -17.60 2.74
N ASP A 53 2.78 -18.00 2.83
CA ASP A 53 1.73 -17.54 1.93
C ASP A 53 1.16 -16.21 2.42
N MET A 54 1.02 -15.25 1.51
CA MET A 54 0.29 -14.00 1.75
C MET A 54 -1.17 -14.19 1.36
N MET A 55 -2.02 -14.25 2.37
CA MET A 55 -3.44 -14.57 2.25
C MET A 55 -4.28 -13.33 2.48
N PHE A 56 -5.24 -13.09 1.58
CA PHE A 56 -6.26 -12.05 1.74
C PHE A 56 -7.61 -12.53 1.22
N ASN A 57 -8.68 -12.31 1.98
CA ASN A 57 -10.04 -12.80 1.66
C ASN A 57 -10.11 -14.28 1.26
N GLY A 58 -9.28 -15.12 1.91
CA GLY A 58 -9.24 -16.57 1.66
C GLY A 58 -8.38 -17.01 0.46
N GLY A 59 -7.88 -16.08 -0.36
CA GLY A 59 -7.01 -16.39 -1.50
C GLY A 59 -5.53 -16.12 -1.18
N CYS A 60 -4.65 -17.00 -1.65
CA CYS A 60 -3.19 -16.80 -1.62
C CYS A 60 -2.78 -15.95 -2.81
N PHE A 61 -2.44 -14.68 -2.58
CA PHE A 61 -2.08 -13.78 -3.68
C PHE A 61 -0.58 -13.77 -4.00
N GLY A 62 0.27 -14.26 -3.11
CA GLY A 62 1.71 -14.30 -3.31
C GLY A 62 2.43 -15.08 -2.21
N LYS A 63 3.73 -15.29 -2.40
CA LYS A 63 4.62 -15.93 -1.40
C LYS A 63 5.67 -14.94 -0.96
N LEU A 64 6.02 -14.99 0.32
CA LEU A 64 6.98 -14.09 0.95
C LEU A 64 8.06 -14.90 1.65
N ASP A 65 9.33 -14.64 1.35
CA ASP A 65 10.43 -15.26 2.06
C ASP A 65 10.78 -14.43 3.29
N LEU A 66 10.58 -14.99 4.47
CA LEU A 66 10.96 -14.37 5.73
C LEU A 66 12.42 -14.74 6.05
N PRO A 67 13.26 -13.76 6.44
CA PRO A 67 14.63 -14.02 6.81
C PRO A 67 14.74 -14.75 8.14
N GLU A 68 15.96 -15.15 8.51
CA GLU A 68 16.25 -15.53 9.89
C GLU A 68 15.96 -14.35 10.82
N VAL A 69 15.23 -14.60 11.91
CA VAL A 69 14.90 -13.58 12.91
C VAL A 69 15.46 -13.95 14.26
N LYS A 70 16.30 -13.07 14.84
CA LYS A 70 16.84 -13.22 16.19
C LYS A 70 16.03 -12.34 17.14
N THR A 71 15.16 -12.97 17.92
CA THR A 71 14.26 -12.28 18.84
C THR A 71 15.00 -11.82 20.09
N LYS A 72 14.55 -10.71 20.68
CA LYS A 72 14.95 -10.22 22.00
C LYS A 72 13.73 -9.76 22.78
N SER A 73 13.83 -9.70 24.11
CA SER A 73 12.72 -9.35 25.01
C SER A 73 12.11 -7.98 24.73
N GLY A 74 12.89 -7.00 24.26
CA GLY A 74 12.44 -5.65 23.89
C GLY A 74 11.80 -5.53 22.48
N GLY A 75 11.61 -6.65 21.79
CA GLY A 75 11.16 -6.71 20.40
C GLY A 75 12.28 -6.60 19.39
N THR A 76 12.02 -7.09 18.17
CA THR A 76 12.99 -7.22 17.09
C THR A 76 12.42 -6.65 15.80
N GLU A 77 13.19 -5.83 15.11
CA GLU A 77 12.91 -5.42 13.74
C GLU A 77 13.19 -6.57 12.77
N VAL A 78 12.30 -6.76 11.80
CA VAL A 78 12.40 -7.74 10.73
C VAL A 78 12.27 -7.00 9.41
N VAL A 79 13.29 -7.16 8.56
CA VAL A 79 13.39 -6.47 7.28
C VAL A 79 13.42 -7.48 6.15
N VAL A 80 12.41 -7.42 5.28
CA VAL A 80 12.38 -8.09 3.98
C VAL A 80 12.72 -7.04 2.93
N LYS A 81 13.81 -7.23 2.18
CA LYS A 81 14.28 -6.27 1.18
C LYS A 81 13.99 -6.75 -0.23
N ASP A 82 13.31 -5.91 -1.00
CA ASP A 82 13.20 -5.95 -2.46
C ASP A 82 13.00 -7.36 -3.05
N GLN A 83 12.04 -8.11 -2.51
CA GLN A 83 11.71 -9.44 -3.03
C GLN A 83 10.77 -9.33 -4.23
N LEU A 84 11.06 -10.08 -5.29
CA LEU A 84 10.17 -10.24 -6.41
C LEU A 84 9.01 -11.18 -6.02
N ILE A 85 7.80 -10.63 -5.94
CA ILE A 85 6.58 -11.35 -5.64
C ILE A 85 5.86 -11.69 -6.93
N LYS A 86 5.50 -12.97 -7.10
CA LYS A 86 4.58 -13.42 -8.14
C LYS A 86 3.14 -13.35 -7.64
N ILE A 87 2.27 -12.78 -8.46
CA ILE A 87 0.82 -12.75 -8.21
C ILE A 87 0.26 -14.14 -8.56
N LEU A 88 -0.18 -14.87 -7.54
CA LEU A 88 -0.73 -16.23 -7.68
C LEU A 88 -2.25 -16.22 -7.86
N ASP A 89 -2.92 -15.27 -7.22
CA ASP A 89 -4.36 -15.02 -7.34
C ASP A 89 -4.57 -13.52 -7.53
N ARG A 90 -4.92 -13.12 -8.77
CA ARG A 90 -5.15 -11.72 -9.12
C ARG A 90 -6.32 -11.13 -8.36
N ASN A 91 -7.39 -11.89 -8.10
CA ASN A 91 -8.56 -11.36 -7.40
C ASN A 91 -8.23 -11.07 -5.94
N ALA A 92 -7.54 -11.98 -5.26
CA ALA A 92 -7.08 -11.77 -3.90
C ALA A 92 -6.08 -10.60 -3.80
N PHE A 93 -5.15 -10.51 -4.76
CA PHE A 93 -4.21 -9.38 -4.85
C PHE A 93 -4.93 -8.04 -5.02
N MET A 94 -5.83 -7.94 -5.99
CA MET A 94 -6.57 -6.70 -6.26
C MET A 94 -7.48 -6.32 -5.07
N ALA A 95 -8.05 -7.31 -4.37
CA ALA A 95 -8.78 -7.08 -3.14
C ALA A 95 -7.88 -6.52 -2.02
N PHE A 96 -6.67 -7.06 -1.86
CA PHE A 96 -5.68 -6.54 -0.91
C PHE A 96 -5.28 -5.10 -1.23
N VAL A 97 -4.93 -4.79 -2.48
CA VAL A 97 -4.54 -3.43 -2.89
C VAL A 97 -5.71 -2.45 -2.72
N LYS A 98 -6.93 -2.87 -3.05
CA LYS A 98 -8.12 -2.05 -2.82
C LYS A 98 -8.32 -1.77 -1.33
N ALA A 99 -8.24 -2.79 -0.49
CA ALA A 99 -8.46 -2.64 0.94
C ALA A 99 -7.44 -1.71 1.59
N ILE A 100 -6.14 -1.85 1.28
CA ILE A 100 -5.11 -0.98 1.84
C ILE A 100 -5.20 0.48 1.33
N MET A 101 -5.75 0.71 0.13
CA MET A 101 -5.98 2.06 -0.40
C MET A 101 -7.29 2.70 0.08
N CYS A 102 -8.36 1.92 0.28
CA CYS A 102 -9.70 2.45 0.48
C CYS A 102 -10.25 2.25 1.90
N ASP A 103 -9.85 1.19 2.59
CA ASP A 103 -10.37 0.89 3.93
C ASP A 103 -9.51 1.56 5.00
N GLU A 104 -10.07 1.79 6.19
CA GLU A 104 -9.33 2.37 7.33
C GLU A 104 -8.34 1.37 7.94
N SER A 105 -8.62 0.08 7.83
CA SER A 105 -7.77 -1.00 8.30
C SER A 105 -8.08 -2.30 7.57
N LEU A 106 -7.10 -3.20 7.54
CA LEU A 106 -7.24 -4.54 6.99
C LEU A 106 -6.39 -5.52 7.80
N VAL A 107 -6.62 -6.82 7.58
CA VAL A 107 -5.79 -7.90 8.12
C VAL A 107 -5.21 -8.69 6.96
N LEU A 108 -3.89 -8.63 6.80
CA LEU A 108 -3.14 -9.55 5.95
C LEU A 108 -2.83 -10.79 6.76
N ARG A 109 -3.07 -11.98 6.23
CA ARG A 109 -2.69 -13.21 6.92
C ARG A 109 -1.44 -13.81 6.27
N LEU A 110 -0.41 -14.02 7.08
CA LEU A 110 0.75 -14.83 6.69
C LEU A 110 0.48 -16.26 7.16
N ASP A 111 0.48 -17.24 6.26
CA ASP A 111 0.11 -18.63 6.58
C ASP A 111 1.07 -19.66 5.97
N ASN A 112 0.85 -20.93 6.29
CA ASN A 112 1.57 -22.08 5.72
C ASN A 112 3.09 -22.04 5.89
N GLY A 113 3.61 -21.35 6.90
CA GLY A 113 5.04 -21.34 7.20
C GLY A 113 5.46 -22.54 8.06
N ASP A 114 6.33 -23.38 7.53
CA ASP A 114 7.03 -24.41 8.31
C ASP A 114 8.34 -23.87 8.86
N CYS A 115 8.46 -23.78 10.19
CA CYS A 115 9.59 -23.12 10.82
C CYS A 115 10.21 -23.96 11.94
N THR A 116 11.52 -23.81 12.11
CA THR A 116 12.25 -24.25 13.31
C THR A 116 12.69 -23.04 14.12
N ILE A 117 12.39 -23.03 15.41
CA ILE A 117 12.86 -22.00 16.35
C ILE A 117 13.87 -22.62 17.30
N LYS A 118 15.00 -21.95 17.51
CA LYS A 118 16.08 -22.37 18.40
C LYS A 118 16.25 -21.41 19.56
N ALA A 119 16.34 -21.91 20.79
CA ALA A 119 16.64 -21.13 21.98
C ALA A 119 17.36 -22.00 23.01
N LEU A 120 18.41 -21.46 23.65
CA LEU A 120 19.15 -22.14 24.72
C LEU A 120 19.61 -23.58 24.37
N GLY A 121 20.08 -23.80 23.14
CA GLY A 121 20.51 -25.13 22.68
C GLY A 121 19.38 -26.11 22.33
N LEU A 122 18.13 -25.69 22.49
CA LEU A 122 16.94 -26.48 22.19
C LEU A 122 16.32 -26.00 20.88
N SER A 123 15.62 -26.91 20.19
CA SER A 123 14.95 -26.64 18.92
C SER A 123 13.50 -27.09 18.99
N ALA A 124 12.59 -26.33 18.38
CA ALA A 124 11.17 -26.63 18.28
C ALA A 124 10.69 -26.44 16.85
N LYS A 125 9.89 -27.38 16.34
CA LYS A 125 9.17 -27.23 15.07
C LYS A 125 7.81 -26.58 15.33
N VAL A 126 7.47 -25.57 14.54
CA VAL A 126 6.24 -24.79 14.69
C VAL A 126 5.62 -24.50 13.33
N LYS A 127 4.31 -24.29 13.33
CA LYS A 127 3.57 -23.76 12.18
C LYS A 127 3.41 -22.26 12.36
N TYR A 128 4.00 -21.49 11.46
CA TYR A 128 3.87 -20.05 11.42
C TYR A 128 2.60 -19.66 10.68
N ALA A 129 1.68 -19.05 11.43
CA ALA A 129 0.49 -18.40 10.92
C ALA A 129 0.24 -17.14 11.75
N LYS A 130 0.18 -15.98 11.11
CA LYS A 130 0.00 -14.67 11.77
C LYS A 130 -1.02 -13.83 11.04
N ASP A 131 -1.97 -13.30 11.79
CA ASP A 131 -2.80 -12.19 11.34
C ASP A 131 -2.03 -10.88 11.57
N VAL A 132 -1.88 -10.11 10.52
CA VAL A 132 -1.08 -8.89 10.45
C VAL A 132 -2.04 -7.72 10.24
N PRO A 133 -2.44 -7.02 11.32
CA PRO A 133 -3.25 -5.83 11.19
C PRO A 133 -2.44 -4.72 10.53
N ILE A 134 -3.04 -4.09 9.52
CA ILE A 134 -2.43 -2.99 8.77
C ILE A 134 -3.41 -1.82 8.79
N VAL A 135 -2.90 -0.63 9.10
CA VAL A 135 -3.65 0.61 8.92
C VAL A 135 -3.78 0.87 7.42
N GLY A 136 -5.01 0.96 6.94
CA GLY A 136 -5.30 1.32 5.55
C GLY A 136 -5.28 2.84 5.37
N MET A 137 -5.27 3.28 4.12
CA MET A 137 -5.21 4.70 3.78
C MET A 137 -6.55 5.40 4.04
N GLY A 138 -7.68 4.67 4.08
CA GLY A 138 -9.02 5.23 4.27
C GLY A 138 -9.48 6.11 3.11
N GLY A 139 -8.94 5.87 1.91
CA GLY A 139 -9.08 6.74 0.74
C GLY A 139 -8.12 7.94 0.76
N PRO A 140 -7.71 8.44 -0.40
CA PRO A 140 -6.83 9.61 -0.49
C PRO A 140 -7.49 10.85 0.09
N LYS A 141 -6.91 11.36 1.19
CA LYS A 141 -7.23 12.68 1.72
C LYS A 141 -6.37 13.70 1.00
N ILE A 142 -6.99 14.49 0.15
CA ILE A 142 -6.30 15.46 -0.71
C ILE A 142 -6.75 16.89 -0.44
N ALA A 143 -5.83 17.82 -0.64
CA ALA A 143 -6.10 19.25 -0.65
C ALA A 143 -5.33 19.92 -1.78
N GLN A 144 -6.01 20.75 -2.55
CA GLN A 144 -5.38 21.49 -3.65
C GLN A 144 -4.53 22.64 -3.08
N VAL A 145 -3.23 22.61 -3.36
CA VAL A 145 -2.26 23.59 -2.87
C VAL A 145 -2.04 24.70 -3.90
N ASN A 146 -1.87 24.31 -5.16
CA ASN A 146 -1.59 25.26 -6.24
C ASN A 146 -2.19 24.82 -7.56
N SER A 147 -2.56 25.78 -8.39
CA SER A 147 -2.88 25.59 -9.80
C SER A 147 -2.41 26.79 -10.60
N ALA A 148 -1.53 26.56 -11.56
CA ALA A 148 -0.90 27.60 -12.36
C ALA A 148 -0.87 27.23 -13.84
N GLU A 149 -1.20 28.17 -14.72
CA GLU A 149 -1.13 27.96 -16.17
C GLU A 149 0.30 27.65 -16.61
N ARG A 150 0.45 26.72 -17.57
CA ARG A 150 1.74 26.36 -18.15
C ARG A 150 1.54 25.74 -19.53
N GLY A 151 2.15 26.35 -20.55
CA GLY A 151 2.32 25.73 -21.87
C GLY A 151 1.03 25.26 -22.56
N GLY A 152 -0.06 26.03 -22.47
CA GLY A 152 -1.36 25.68 -23.05
C GLY A 152 -2.23 24.75 -22.19
N GLY A 153 -1.73 24.34 -21.02
CA GLY A 153 -2.48 23.68 -19.96
C GLY A 153 -2.21 24.33 -18.60
N PHE A 154 -2.23 23.54 -17.53
CA PHE A 154 -1.88 23.99 -16.18
C PHE A 154 -1.08 22.93 -15.43
N VAL A 155 -0.49 23.31 -14.31
CA VAL A 155 0.12 22.40 -13.34
C VAL A 155 -0.73 22.42 -12.08
N ASN A 156 -1.07 21.25 -11.57
CA ASN A 156 -1.89 21.06 -10.38
C ASN A 156 -1.05 20.39 -9.29
N THR A 157 -0.91 21.05 -8.14
CA THR A 157 -0.24 20.46 -6.98
C THR A 157 -1.27 20.16 -5.90
N MET A 158 -1.32 18.90 -5.49
CA MET A 158 -2.18 18.38 -4.42
C MET A 158 -1.32 17.93 -3.25
N LYS A 159 -1.68 18.36 -2.03
CA LYS A 159 -1.20 17.71 -0.80
C LYS A 159 -2.03 16.47 -0.56
N VAL A 160 -1.38 15.36 -0.24
CA VAL A 160 -2.00 14.06 0.05
C VAL A 160 -1.55 13.59 1.41
N TYR A 161 -2.46 13.04 2.21
CA TYR A 161 -2.14 12.37 3.47
C TYR A 161 -2.46 10.88 3.39
N ASN A 162 -1.48 10.04 3.71
CA ASN A 162 -1.60 8.59 3.77
C ASN A 162 -1.15 8.06 5.15
N PRO A 163 -2.09 7.62 6.01
CA PRO A 163 -1.74 7.04 7.32
C PRO A 163 -1.22 5.61 7.23
N SER A 164 -1.39 4.93 6.09
CA SER A 164 -0.96 3.56 5.89
C SER A 164 0.58 3.46 5.87
N PRO A 165 1.19 2.35 6.35
CA PRO A 165 2.62 2.12 6.16
C PRO A 165 3.01 1.86 4.69
N LEU A 166 2.04 1.85 3.78
CA LEU A 166 2.22 1.51 2.38
C LEU A 166 2.79 2.65 1.53
N GLU A 167 3.73 2.28 0.67
CA GLU A 167 4.16 3.04 -0.50
C GLU A 167 3.93 2.24 -1.79
N ILE A 168 3.35 2.88 -2.81
CA ILE A 168 3.16 2.28 -4.13
C ILE A 168 3.56 3.29 -5.20
N ASN A 169 4.49 2.89 -6.06
CA ASN A 169 4.77 3.59 -7.31
C ASN A 169 3.75 3.15 -8.39
N HIS A 170 2.89 4.08 -8.81
CA HIS A 170 1.92 3.87 -9.89
C HIS A 170 2.45 4.29 -11.26
N GLY A 171 3.65 4.87 -11.32
CA GLY A 171 4.23 5.44 -12.54
C GLY A 171 3.42 6.62 -13.05
N ILE A 172 3.44 6.82 -14.37
CA ILE A 172 2.69 7.90 -15.01
C ILE A 172 1.20 7.55 -14.95
N SER A 173 0.50 8.24 -14.05
CA SER A 173 -0.90 8.05 -13.73
C SER A 173 -1.78 9.11 -14.37
N LYS A 174 -2.98 8.72 -14.77
CA LYS A 174 -3.99 9.56 -15.41
C LYS A 174 -5.19 9.72 -14.50
N PHE A 175 -5.67 10.95 -14.42
CA PHE A 175 -6.82 11.31 -13.62
C PHE A 175 -7.75 12.23 -14.40
N GLU A 176 -9.00 12.27 -13.97
CA GLU A 176 -9.96 13.30 -14.31
C GLU A 176 -10.36 14.05 -13.04
N LEU A 177 -10.44 15.38 -13.16
CA LEU A 177 -11.20 16.19 -12.23
C LEU A 177 -12.63 16.26 -12.75
N ARG A 178 -13.59 15.80 -11.95
CA ARG A 178 -15.01 15.80 -12.30
C ARG A 178 -15.80 16.69 -11.36
N SER A 179 -16.84 17.35 -11.87
CA SER A 179 -17.83 18.05 -11.05
C SER A 179 -18.62 17.06 -10.19
N GLU A 180 -19.44 17.58 -9.26
CA GLU A 180 -20.38 16.73 -8.50
C GLU A 180 -21.43 16.05 -9.40
N SER A 181 -21.76 16.64 -10.55
CA SER A 181 -22.65 16.02 -11.56
C SER A 181 -21.94 14.98 -12.44
N GLY A 182 -20.62 14.82 -12.31
CA GLY A 182 -19.81 13.87 -13.08
C GLY A 182 -19.26 14.40 -14.40
N GLU A 183 -19.46 15.68 -14.71
CA GLU A 183 -18.86 16.32 -15.89
C GLU A 183 -17.34 16.44 -15.73
N VAL A 184 -16.58 16.12 -16.78
CA VAL A 184 -15.11 16.25 -16.76
C VAL A 184 -14.74 17.73 -16.87
N LEU A 185 -14.05 18.23 -15.84
CA LEU A 185 -13.55 19.60 -15.73
C LEU A 185 -12.14 19.71 -16.32
N ALA A 186 -11.30 18.72 -16.02
CA ALA A 186 -9.93 18.65 -16.52
C ALA A 186 -9.42 17.20 -16.54
N GLU A 187 -8.46 16.95 -17.43
CA GLU A 187 -7.67 15.73 -17.46
C GLU A 187 -6.29 16.04 -16.86
N LEU A 188 -5.77 15.15 -16.01
CA LEU A 188 -4.47 15.28 -15.37
C LEU A 188 -3.58 14.06 -15.68
N GLU A 189 -2.29 14.29 -15.87
CA GLU A 189 -1.29 13.24 -16.06
C GLU A 189 0.02 13.60 -15.34
N GLY A 190 0.66 12.61 -14.70
CA GLY A 190 1.96 12.78 -14.07
C GLY A 190 2.42 11.56 -13.30
N ASP A 191 3.68 11.55 -12.88
CA ASP A 191 4.21 10.48 -12.04
C ASP A 191 3.55 10.51 -10.64
N LEU A 192 3.08 9.35 -10.17
CA LEU A 192 2.51 9.21 -8.85
C LEU A 192 3.21 8.09 -8.08
N THR A 193 3.84 8.48 -6.98
CA THR A 193 4.23 7.56 -5.91
C THR A 193 3.46 7.94 -4.65
N ILE A 194 2.56 7.05 -4.22
CA ILE A 194 1.92 7.18 -2.91
C ILE A 194 2.97 6.80 -1.88
N VAL A 195 3.24 7.70 -0.94
CA VAL A 195 4.18 7.45 0.17
C VAL A 195 3.48 7.57 1.51
N LYS A 196 4.11 7.06 2.58
CA LYS A 196 3.59 7.19 3.95
C LYS A 196 3.65 8.65 4.42
N GLY A 197 2.62 9.10 5.11
CA GLY A 197 2.53 10.43 5.70
C GLY A 197 2.03 11.50 4.72
N ASP A 198 2.47 12.73 4.93
CA ASP A 198 2.18 13.87 4.05
C ASP A 198 3.13 13.87 2.86
N PHE A 199 2.58 14.04 1.65
CA PHE A 199 3.36 14.29 0.44
C PHE A 199 2.64 15.21 -0.54
N GLU A 200 3.36 15.75 -1.51
CA GLU A 200 2.79 16.52 -2.61
C GLU A 200 2.84 15.71 -3.90
N SER A 201 1.77 15.80 -4.68
CA SER A 201 1.67 15.24 -6.03
C SER A 201 1.45 16.38 -7.00
N THR A 202 2.32 16.50 -8.00
CA THR A 202 2.24 17.51 -9.05
C THR A 202 1.92 16.86 -10.39
N LEU A 203 0.78 17.23 -10.96
CA LEU A 203 0.26 16.68 -12.22
C LEU A 203 0.13 17.80 -13.27
N GLN A 204 0.36 17.45 -14.52
CA GLN A 204 0.06 18.35 -15.65
C GLN A 204 -1.41 18.19 -16.04
N GLY A 205 -2.09 19.29 -16.29
CA GLY A 205 -3.52 19.32 -16.54
C GLY A 205 -3.91 20.01 -17.83
N THR A 206 -5.00 19.54 -18.43
CA THR A 206 -5.68 20.19 -19.57
C THR A 206 -7.15 20.38 -19.21
N LEU A 207 -7.63 21.63 -19.32
CA LEU A 207 -9.03 21.97 -19.04
C LEU A 207 -9.94 21.47 -20.15
N LYS A 208 -11.14 21.02 -19.78
CA LYS A 208 -12.19 20.72 -20.75
C LYS A 208 -12.86 22.01 -21.19
N LYS A 209 -12.95 22.25 -22.51
CA LYS A 209 -13.66 23.42 -23.05
C LYS A 209 -15.11 23.44 -22.59
N GLY A 210 -15.55 24.57 -22.05
CA GLY A 210 -16.93 24.77 -21.58
C GLY A 210 -17.24 24.10 -20.24
N ALA A 211 -16.22 23.66 -19.49
CA ALA A 211 -16.37 23.26 -18.11
C ALA A 211 -16.97 24.41 -17.30
N LYS A 212 -17.85 24.08 -16.34
CA LYS A 212 -18.45 25.08 -15.45
C LYS A 212 -17.70 25.09 -14.13
N ALA A 213 -17.55 26.28 -13.57
CA ALA A 213 -17.00 26.44 -12.23
C ALA A 213 -17.79 25.63 -11.19
N SER A 214 -17.07 25.05 -10.23
CA SER A 214 -17.63 24.33 -9.09
C SER A 214 -16.73 24.51 -7.87
N ASP A 215 -17.33 24.60 -6.69
CA ASP A 215 -16.61 24.72 -5.42
C ASP A 215 -16.04 23.38 -4.94
N LYS A 216 -16.53 22.27 -5.52
CA LYS A 216 -16.16 20.91 -5.17
C LYS A 216 -15.92 20.09 -6.43
N ALA A 217 -14.94 19.21 -6.37
CA ALA A 217 -14.66 18.28 -7.45
C ALA A 217 -14.30 16.90 -6.90
N ARG A 218 -14.33 15.92 -7.79
CA ARG A 218 -13.84 14.57 -7.54
C ARG A 218 -12.61 14.32 -8.40
N MET A 219 -11.54 13.84 -7.79
CA MET A 219 -10.39 13.30 -8.51
C MET A 219 -10.61 11.81 -8.72
N VAL A 220 -10.67 11.39 -9.98
CA VAL A 220 -10.96 10.02 -10.39
C VAL A 220 -9.78 9.47 -11.17
N GLY A 221 -9.19 8.38 -10.70
CA GLY A 221 -8.14 7.67 -11.45
C GLY A 221 -8.74 6.97 -12.67
N THR A 222 -8.14 7.19 -13.84
CA THR A 222 -8.64 6.65 -15.11
C THR A 222 -7.74 5.57 -15.71
N GLY A 223 -6.45 5.59 -15.37
CA GLY A 223 -5.49 4.56 -15.80
C GLY A 223 -4.05 4.99 -15.55
N THR A 224 -3.11 4.17 -16.03
CA THR A 224 -1.67 4.47 -16.04
C THR A 224 -1.15 4.38 -17.48
N LYS A 225 0.02 4.94 -17.73
CA LYS A 225 0.69 4.84 -19.03
C LYS A 225 1.19 3.43 -19.29
N GLU A 226 1.73 2.79 -18.26
CA GLU A 226 2.23 1.42 -18.31
C GLU A 226 1.08 0.41 -18.19
N ALA A 227 1.15 -0.67 -18.98
CA ALA A 227 0.21 -1.78 -18.93
C ALA A 227 0.60 -2.80 -17.83
N ASN A 228 0.37 -2.44 -16.58
CA ASN A 228 0.56 -3.30 -15.40
C ASN A 228 -0.70 -3.27 -14.52
N TRP A 229 -0.66 -3.95 -13.37
CA TRP A 229 -1.82 -3.94 -12.46
C TRP A 229 -2.14 -2.56 -11.86
N CYS A 230 -1.20 -1.60 -11.85
CA CYS A 230 -1.49 -0.23 -11.41
C CYS A 230 -2.53 0.47 -12.28
N ASN A 231 -2.65 0.09 -13.56
CA ASN A 231 -3.70 0.61 -14.44
C ASN A 231 -5.11 0.29 -13.92
N ASP A 232 -5.26 -0.79 -13.16
CA ASP A 232 -6.53 -1.17 -12.54
C ASP A 232 -6.65 -0.56 -11.13
N THR A 233 -5.59 -0.56 -10.33
CA THR A 233 -5.65 -0.08 -8.94
C THR A 233 -5.78 1.44 -8.84
N ILE A 234 -5.25 2.19 -9.81
CA ILE A 234 -5.40 3.64 -9.85
C ILE A 234 -6.87 4.07 -9.89
N LYS A 235 -7.74 3.23 -10.48
CA LYS A 235 -9.19 3.46 -10.58
C LYS A 235 -9.91 3.32 -9.24
N PHE A 236 -9.24 2.83 -8.21
CA PHE A 236 -9.74 2.86 -6.84
C PHE A 236 -9.68 4.28 -6.23
N ILE A 237 -8.86 5.17 -6.79
CA ILE A 237 -8.84 6.57 -6.39
C ILE A 237 -10.08 7.26 -6.96
N ASN A 238 -10.95 7.64 -6.04
CA ASN A 238 -12.15 8.41 -6.32
C ASN A 238 -12.49 9.26 -5.09
N CYS A 239 -11.78 10.37 -4.91
CA CYS A 239 -11.88 11.22 -3.72
C CYS A 239 -12.46 12.60 -4.06
N GLN A 240 -13.25 13.14 -3.13
CA GLN A 240 -13.79 14.49 -3.22
C GLN A 240 -12.85 15.49 -2.56
N PHE A 241 -12.77 16.70 -3.10
CA PHE A 241 -11.98 17.79 -2.55
C PHE A 241 -12.63 19.15 -2.85
N SER A 242 -12.25 20.15 -2.05
CA SER A 242 -12.63 21.55 -2.30
C SER A 242 -11.75 22.13 -3.39
N VAL A 243 -12.37 22.72 -4.40
CA VAL A 243 -11.68 23.40 -5.50
C VAL A 243 -11.05 24.69 -4.97
N SER A 244 -9.78 24.93 -5.30
CA SER A 244 -9.12 26.18 -4.93
C SER A 244 -9.64 27.35 -5.79
N PRO A 245 -9.66 28.60 -5.26
CA PRO A 245 -10.06 29.77 -6.05
C PRO A 245 -9.25 29.95 -7.34
N GLN A 246 -7.97 29.58 -7.32
CA GLN A 246 -7.10 29.66 -8.49
C GLN A 246 -7.55 28.71 -9.60
N PHE A 247 -7.95 27.48 -9.26
CA PHE A 247 -8.47 26.55 -10.27
C PHE A 247 -9.88 26.91 -10.72
N ALA A 248 -10.72 27.43 -9.82
CA ALA A 248 -12.04 27.92 -10.19
C ALA A 248 -11.98 29.07 -11.22
N GLN A 249 -10.95 29.93 -11.15
CA GLN A 249 -10.71 31.00 -12.14
C GLN A 249 -10.28 30.47 -13.52
N MET A 250 -9.80 29.23 -13.59
CA MET A 250 -9.35 28.61 -14.84
C MET A 250 -10.48 27.87 -15.59
N LEU A 251 -11.56 27.48 -14.89
CA LEU A 251 -12.72 26.80 -15.46
C LEU A 251 -13.60 27.76 -16.26
#